data_AF-A0A0F9YPW5-F1
#
_entry.id   AF-A0A0F9YPW5-F1
#
_cell.length_a   1.000
_cell.length_b   1.000
_cell.length_c   1.000
_cell.angle_alpha   90.00
_cell.angle_beta   90.00
_cell.angle_gamma   90.00
#
_symmetry.space_group_name_H-M   'P 1'
#
loop_
_entity.id
_entity.type
_entity.pdbx_description
1 polymer ?
#
loop_
_entity_poly.entity_id
_entity_poly.type
_entity_poly.pdbx_seq_one_letter_code
_entity_poly.pdbx_strand_id
1 'polypeptide(L)'
;KALVGVEIPNKIAVNVRLRDVIESIQKDSPKSSLVLPLGRDISGKVFYDYLDKMPHLLVAGSTGSGKSVAMNSFIGSLTYFNSPKMLRFILIDPKRVEFSIYEGIPHLLTQVVVNVKKAISALKWLTNEMDNRYEILEQAKVRDIKSYNKEISKKQENMPMPYLIVMIDEMADLMVQYKREVEFI
;
A
#
# COMPACT_ATOMS: atom_id res chain seq x y z
N LYS A 1 -4.44 36.46 -17.13
CA LYS A 1 -4.15 37.26 -15.91
C LYS A 1 -3.60 36.30 -14.86
N ALA A 2 -2.41 36.56 -14.32
CA ALA A 2 -1.87 35.79 -13.21
C ALA A 2 -2.66 36.15 -11.94
N LEU A 3 -3.32 35.17 -11.33
CA LEU A 3 -4.00 35.31 -10.05
C LEU A 3 -3.16 34.62 -8.99
N VAL A 4 -3.15 35.17 -7.78
CA VAL A 4 -2.53 34.55 -6.60
C VAL A 4 -3.65 33.97 -5.75
N GLY A 5 -3.57 32.68 -5.44
CA GLY A 5 -4.49 31.99 -4.52
C GLY A 5 -4.02 32.16 -3.07
N VAL A 6 -4.94 32.48 -2.17
CA VAL A 6 -4.70 32.51 -0.73
C VAL A 6 -5.72 31.58 -0.07
N GLU A 7 -5.24 30.54 0.60
CA GLU A 7 -6.08 29.57 1.30
C GLU A 7 -6.21 29.96 2.77
N ILE A 8 -7.44 30.18 3.22
CA ILE A 8 -7.75 30.54 4.61
C ILE A 8 -8.49 29.37 5.24
N PRO A 9 -7.98 28.80 6.35
CA PRO A 9 -8.67 27.72 7.05
C PRO A 9 -10.07 28.13 7.48
N ASN A 10 -11.03 27.23 7.31
CA ASN A 10 -12.38 27.41 7.83
C ASN A 10 -12.36 27.46 9.37
N LYS A 11 -13.24 28.28 9.95
CA LYS A 11 -13.40 28.38 11.41
C LYS A 11 -13.77 27.04 12.06
N ILE A 12 -14.50 26.20 11.33
CA ILE A 12 -14.93 24.87 11.76
C ILE A 12 -14.37 23.88 10.75
N ALA A 13 -13.47 23.02 11.20
CA ALA A 13 -12.95 21.92 10.39
C ALA A 13 -14.03 20.84 10.23
N VAL A 14 -14.15 20.31 9.01
CA VAL A 14 -15.04 19.18 8.71
C VAL A 14 -14.19 17.92 8.62
N ASN A 15 -14.57 16.89 9.38
CA ASN A 15 -13.88 15.62 9.35
C ASN A 15 -14.19 14.86 8.05
N VAL A 16 -13.15 14.40 7.35
CA VAL A 16 -13.28 13.53 6.19
C VAL A 16 -13.24 12.08 6.67
N ARG A 17 -14.37 11.37 6.55
CA ARG A 17 -14.45 9.95 6.96
C ARG A 17 -14.02 9.05 5.80
N LEU A 18 -13.22 8.04 6.12
CA LEU A 18 -12.77 7.04 5.15
C LEU A 18 -13.94 6.33 4.44
N ARG A 19 -15.02 6.04 5.17
CA ARG A 19 -16.24 5.43 4.61
C ARG A 19 -16.79 6.26 3.44
N ASP A 20 -16.98 7.56 3.64
CA ASP A 20 -17.56 8.45 2.64
C ASP A 20 -16.67 8.53 1.39
N VAL A 21 -15.34 8.48 1.59
CA VAL A 21 -14.36 8.45 0.52
C VAL A 21 -14.45 7.13 -0.27
N ILE A 22 -14.44 5.98 0.42
CA ILE A 22 -14.54 4.66 -0.22
C ILE A 22 -15.85 4.51 -0.98
N GLU A 23 -16.99 4.90 -0.40
CA GLU A 23 -18.30 4.83 -1.06
C GLU A 23 -18.34 5.69 -2.34
N SER A 24 -17.68 6.85 -2.34
CA SER A 24 -17.54 7.67 -3.55
C SER A 24 -16.68 6.97 -4.59
N ILE A 25 -15.54 6.41 -4.20
CA ILE A 25 -14.63 5.71 -5.12
C ILE A 25 -15.33 4.50 -5.77
N GLN A 26 -16.13 3.76 -5.00
CA GLN A 26 -16.90 2.63 -5.54
C GLN A 26 -17.87 3.05 -6.64
N LYS A 27 -18.56 4.18 -6.46
CA LYS A 27 -19.48 4.73 -7.47
C LYS A 27 -18.74 5.09 -8.77
N ASP A 28 -17.49 5.52 -8.64
CA ASP A 28 -16.63 5.88 -9.77
C ASP A 28 -16.03 4.66 -10.51
N SER A 29 -16.36 3.43 -10.10
CA SER A 29 -15.92 2.16 -10.73
C SER A 29 -14.40 2.12 -10.95
N PRO A 30 -13.61 1.93 -9.88
CA PRO A 30 -12.17 2.15 -9.92
C PRO A 30 -11.47 1.20 -10.92
N LYS A 31 -10.50 1.75 -11.67
CA LYS A 31 -9.79 1.04 -12.75
C LYS A 31 -8.77 0.00 -12.24
N SER A 32 -8.47 0.04 -10.95
CA SER A 32 -7.57 -0.87 -10.24
C SER A 32 -8.08 -1.07 -8.81
N SER A 33 -7.75 -2.22 -8.22
CA SER A 33 -8.09 -2.54 -6.83
C SER A 33 -7.05 -2.01 -5.84
N LEU A 34 -5.89 -1.52 -6.30
CA LEU A 34 -4.85 -0.96 -5.43
C LEU A 34 -5.12 0.52 -5.08
N VAL A 35 -6.31 0.79 -4.56
CA VAL A 35 -6.81 2.15 -4.28
C VAL A 35 -6.19 2.74 -3.01
N LEU A 36 -5.61 3.93 -3.12
CA LEU A 36 -5.11 4.74 -2.01
C LEU A 36 -5.96 6.02 -1.84
N PRO A 37 -6.88 6.05 -0.86
CA PRO A 37 -7.69 7.24 -0.58
C PRO A 37 -6.85 8.31 0.11
N LEU A 38 -6.85 9.52 -0.43
CA LEU A 38 -6.10 10.66 0.12
C LEU A 38 -7.03 11.66 0.85
N GLY A 39 -8.32 11.66 0.52
CA GLY A 39 -9.33 12.44 1.23
C GLY A 39 -10.17 13.28 0.27
N ARG A 40 -10.27 14.58 0.53
CA ARG A 40 -10.98 15.54 -0.32
C ARG A 40 -10.08 16.72 -0.66
N ASP A 41 -10.22 17.23 -1.87
CA ASP A 41 -9.56 18.48 -2.27
C ASP A 41 -10.28 19.71 -1.70
N ILE A 42 -9.76 20.90 -2.01
CA ILE A 42 -10.33 22.19 -1.57
C ILE A 42 -11.76 22.45 -2.10
N SER A 43 -12.19 21.76 -3.16
CA SER A 43 -13.56 21.83 -3.70
C SER A 43 -14.50 20.82 -3.03
N GLY A 44 -13.98 19.97 -2.13
CA GLY A 44 -14.71 18.91 -1.48
C GLY A 44 -14.84 17.64 -2.32
N LYS A 45 -14.20 17.57 -3.49
CA LYS A 45 -14.22 16.38 -4.35
C LYS A 45 -13.31 15.31 -3.75
N VAL A 46 -13.76 14.06 -3.79
CA VAL A 46 -12.95 12.93 -3.33
C VAL A 46 -11.69 12.80 -4.18
N PHE A 47 -10.55 12.70 -3.50
CA PHE A 47 -9.23 12.56 -4.08
C PHE A 47 -8.60 11.23 -3.63
N TYR A 48 -8.16 10.45 -4.61
CA TYR A 48 -7.56 9.14 -4.43
C TYR A 48 -6.69 8.83 -5.64
N ASP A 49 -5.78 7.87 -5.48
CA ASP A 49 -4.96 7.37 -6.58
C ASP A 49 -4.78 5.86 -6.48
N TYR A 50 -3.99 5.28 -7.38
CA TYR A 50 -3.70 3.85 -7.43
C TYR A 50 -2.21 3.58 -7.23
N LEU A 51 -1.90 2.63 -6.34
CA LEU A 51 -0.53 2.24 -6.05
C LEU A 51 0.16 1.53 -7.23
N ASP A 52 -0.58 0.89 -8.15
CA ASP A 52 0.02 0.30 -9.36
C ASP A 52 0.56 1.35 -10.34
N LYS A 53 0.07 2.60 -10.29
CA LYS A 53 0.60 3.71 -11.09
C LYS A 53 1.79 4.40 -10.44
N MET A 54 1.90 4.28 -9.12
CA MET A 54 2.99 4.79 -8.29
C MET A 54 3.56 3.61 -7.50
N PRO A 55 4.33 2.72 -8.14
CA PRO A 55 4.64 1.39 -7.59
C PRO A 55 5.31 1.43 -6.21
N HIS A 56 5.89 2.57 -5.84
CA HIS A 56 6.40 2.86 -4.52
C HIS A 56 5.92 4.23 -4.05
N LEU A 57 5.62 4.34 -2.75
CA LEU A 57 5.14 5.55 -2.11
C LEU A 57 5.98 5.83 -0.86
N LEU A 58 6.48 7.06 -0.75
CA LEU A 58 7.09 7.59 0.47
C LEU A 58 6.09 8.49 1.19
N VAL A 59 5.84 8.20 2.48
CA VAL A 59 4.96 9.02 3.33
C VAL A 59 5.82 9.66 4.43
N ALA A 60 5.81 10.98 4.50
CA ALA A 60 6.54 11.76 5.51
C ALA A 60 5.61 12.76 6.20
N GLY A 61 5.87 13.01 7.48
CA GLY A 61 5.09 13.95 8.29
C GLY A 61 5.58 13.96 9.74
N SER A 62 5.43 15.10 10.41
CA SER A 62 5.75 15.21 11.84
C SER A 62 4.73 14.48 12.70
N THR A 63 5.06 14.22 13.96
CA THR A 63 4.09 13.69 14.94
C THR A 63 2.82 14.54 14.95
N GLY A 64 1.67 13.89 14.90
CA GLY A 64 0.36 14.56 14.87
C GLY A 64 -0.09 15.08 13.51
N SER A 65 0.72 14.97 12.44
CA SER A 65 0.33 15.42 11.09
C SER A 65 -0.66 14.48 10.38
N GLY A 66 -0.97 13.32 10.98
CA GLY A 66 -1.87 12.32 10.40
C GLY A 66 -1.20 11.23 9.56
N LYS A 67 0.13 11.08 9.59
CA LYS A 67 0.88 10.01 8.88
C LYS A 67 0.28 8.62 9.15
N SER A 68 0.19 8.27 10.42
CA SER A 68 -0.40 7.03 10.92
C SER A 68 -1.83 6.82 10.43
N VAL A 69 -2.66 7.87 10.47
CA VAL A 69 -4.06 7.82 10.01
C VAL A 69 -4.14 7.56 8.50
N ALA A 70 -3.27 8.18 7.71
CA ALA A 70 -3.19 7.93 6.27
C ALA A 70 -2.78 6.49 5.96
N MET A 71 -1.76 5.96 6.66
CA MET A 71 -1.32 4.57 6.50
C MET A 71 -2.42 3.57 6.85
N ASN A 72 -3.12 3.79 7.97
CA ASN A 72 -4.29 2.98 8.35
C ASN A 72 -5.41 3.06 7.29
N SER A 73 -5.62 4.25 6.69
CA SER A 73 -6.58 4.44 5.61
C SER A 73 -6.20 3.68 4.34
N PHE A 74 -4.90 3.58 4.03
CA PHE A 74 -4.40 2.77 2.92
C PHE A 74 -4.62 1.28 3.17
N ILE A 75 -4.26 0.75 4.34
CA ILE A 75 -4.50 -0.65 4.68
C ILE A 75 -6.00 -0.96 4.65
N GLY A 76 -6.83 -0.09 5.22
CA GLY A 76 -8.29 -0.22 5.20
C GLY A 76 -8.86 -0.26 3.77
N SER A 77 -8.42 0.64 2.90
CA SER A 77 -8.85 0.65 1.49
C SER A 77 -8.38 -0.59 0.73
N LEU A 78 -7.11 -0.95 0.85
CA LEU A 78 -6.53 -2.10 0.15
C LEU A 78 -7.18 -3.42 0.58
N THR A 79 -7.45 -3.60 1.87
CA THR A 79 -8.18 -4.79 2.38
C THR A 79 -9.65 -4.79 1.95
N TYR A 80 -10.26 -3.61 1.81
CA TYR A 80 -11.64 -3.47 1.35
C TYR A 80 -11.81 -3.87 -0.12
N PHE A 81 -10.89 -3.46 -0.99
CA PHE A 81 -10.96 -3.74 -2.43
C PHE A 81 -10.33 -5.08 -2.85
N ASN A 82 -9.59 -5.78 -1.96
CA ASN A 82 -8.84 -6.97 -2.33
C ASN A 82 -9.04 -8.12 -1.33
N SER A 83 -9.26 -9.33 -1.84
CA SER A 83 -9.24 -10.54 -1.01
C SER A 83 -7.80 -10.96 -0.66
N PRO A 84 -7.61 -11.79 0.39
CA PRO A 84 -6.29 -12.35 0.74
C PRO A 84 -5.63 -13.20 -0.36
N LYS A 85 -6.40 -13.63 -1.37
CA LYS A 85 -5.87 -14.34 -2.55
C LYS A 85 -5.25 -13.38 -3.58
N MET A 86 -5.71 -12.13 -3.60
CA MET A 86 -5.29 -11.13 -4.59
C MET A 86 -4.29 -10.12 -4.03
N LEU A 87 -4.22 -9.95 -2.71
CA LEU A 87 -3.31 -9.03 -2.06
C LEU A 87 -2.81 -9.60 -0.74
N ARG A 88 -1.50 -9.48 -0.51
CA ARG A 88 -0.85 -9.83 0.74
C ARG A 88 0.02 -8.68 1.25
N PHE A 89 0.10 -8.55 2.56
CA PHE A 89 0.91 -7.56 3.26
C PHE A 89 2.13 -8.18 3.93
N ILE A 90 3.22 -7.42 3.92
CA ILE A 90 4.30 -7.52 4.90
C ILE A 90 4.34 -6.18 5.62
N LEU A 91 4.02 -6.19 6.91
CA LEU A 91 4.02 -4.99 7.75
C LEU A 91 5.27 -4.99 8.62
N ILE A 92 6.03 -3.90 8.59
CA ILE A 92 7.27 -3.72 9.35
C ILE A 92 7.06 -2.57 10.32
N ASP A 93 7.05 -2.89 11.62
CA ASP A 93 6.81 -1.95 12.72
C ASP A 93 7.81 -2.21 13.85
N PRO A 94 9.01 -1.59 13.78
CA PRO A 94 10.03 -1.74 14.81
C PRO A 94 9.60 -1.25 16.18
N LYS A 95 8.63 -0.32 16.23
CA LYS A 95 8.17 0.34 17.46
C LYS A 95 6.95 -0.34 18.08
N ARG A 96 6.28 -1.23 17.35
CA ARG A 96 5.03 -1.93 17.74
C ARG A 96 3.84 -1.00 17.99
N VAL A 97 3.86 0.20 17.43
CA VAL A 97 2.84 1.22 17.70
C VAL A 97 1.76 1.25 16.63
N GLU A 98 2.15 1.13 15.36
CA GLU A 98 1.28 1.47 14.24
C GLU A 98 0.57 0.25 13.65
N PHE A 99 1.29 -0.87 13.48
CA PHE A 99 0.76 -2.02 12.74
C PHE A 99 0.36 -3.21 13.59
N SER A 100 0.66 -3.21 14.89
CA SER A 100 0.31 -4.29 15.82
C SER A 100 -1.20 -4.65 15.81
N ILE A 101 -2.07 -3.67 15.51
CA ILE A 101 -3.53 -3.88 15.42
C ILE A 101 -3.93 -4.80 14.26
N TYR A 102 -3.09 -4.94 13.24
CA TYR A 102 -3.36 -5.78 12.06
C TYR A 102 -2.87 -7.22 12.24
N GLU A 103 -2.30 -7.58 13.38
CA GLU A 103 -1.86 -8.95 13.63
C GLU A 103 -3.01 -9.95 13.45
N GLY A 104 -2.76 -11.04 12.72
CA GLY A 104 -3.74 -12.09 12.47
C GLY A 104 -4.74 -11.85 11.32
N ILE A 105 -4.70 -10.71 10.61
CA ILE A 105 -5.52 -10.57 9.40
C ILE A 105 -5.08 -11.59 8.33
N PRO A 106 -6.01 -12.15 7.53
CA PRO A 106 -5.68 -13.17 6.53
C PRO A 106 -4.81 -12.66 5.39
N HIS A 107 -4.73 -11.34 5.21
CA HIS A 107 -3.86 -10.70 4.23
C HIS A 107 -2.40 -10.65 4.66
N LEU A 108 -2.03 -10.94 5.91
CA LEU A 108 -0.63 -10.97 6.31
C LEU A 108 0.06 -12.20 5.72
N LEU A 109 1.23 -12.00 5.12
CA LEU A 109 2.10 -13.09 4.67
C LEU A 109 2.87 -13.70 5.83
N THR A 110 3.20 -12.88 6.82
CA THR A 110 3.91 -13.22 8.05
C THR A 110 3.44 -12.30 9.18
N GLN A 111 3.75 -12.65 10.42
CA GLN A 111 3.48 -11.78 11.58
C GLN A 111 4.11 -10.41 11.40
N VAL A 112 3.56 -9.38 12.06
CA VAL A 112 4.11 -8.02 11.98
C VAL A 112 5.59 -8.04 12.37
N VAL A 113 6.44 -7.56 11.46
CA VAL A 113 7.88 -7.66 11.59
C VAL A 113 8.39 -6.54 12.48
N VAL A 114 8.72 -6.89 13.72
CA VAL A 114 9.29 -5.95 14.69
C VAL A 114 10.82 -5.90 14.61
N ASN A 115 11.45 -7.06 14.40
CA ASN A 115 12.90 -7.14 14.46
C ASN A 115 13.51 -6.64 13.14
N VAL A 116 14.43 -5.69 13.24
CA VAL A 116 15.12 -5.09 12.09
C VAL A 116 15.86 -6.14 11.23
N LYS A 117 16.51 -7.14 11.82
CA LYS A 117 17.15 -8.22 11.03
C LYS A 117 16.13 -9.03 10.25
N LYS A 118 14.97 -9.32 10.85
CA LYS A 118 13.86 -9.99 10.14
C LYS A 118 13.30 -9.11 9.02
N ALA A 119 13.27 -7.79 9.21
CA ALA A 119 12.87 -6.84 8.16
C ALA A 119 13.82 -6.95 6.96
N ILE A 120 15.13 -6.94 7.18
CA ILE A 120 16.13 -7.14 6.11
C ILE A 120 15.94 -8.49 5.42
N SER A 121 15.74 -9.58 6.18
CA SER A 121 15.47 -10.89 5.59
C SER A 121 14.19 -10.90 4.74
N ALA A 122 13.14 -10.19 5.17
CA ALA A 122 11.91 -10.08 4.40
C ALA A 122 12.13 -9.29 3.09
N LEU A 123 12.91 -8.20 3.13
CA LEU A 123 13.29 -7.44 1.94
C LEU A 123 14.12 -8.29 0.97
N LYS A 124 15.11 -9.05 1.44
CA LYS A 124 15.88 -9.99 0.60
C LYS A 124 14.99 -11.08 -0.01
N TRP A 125 14.04 -11.60 0.77
CA TRP A 125 13.05 -12.56 0.27
C TRP A 125 12.18 -11.95 -0.83
N LEU A 126 11.79 -10.68 -0.70
CA LEU A 126 11.02 -9.96 -1.72
C LEU A 126 11.79 -9.80 -3.03
N THR A 127 13.10 -9.56 -2.99
CA THR A 127 13.94 -9.53 -4.20
C THR A 127 13.95 -10.89 -4.89
N ASN A 128 14.15 -11.98 -4.15
CA ASN A 128 14.10 -13.34 -4.72
C ASN A 128 12.69 -13.69 -5.27
N GLU A 129 11.63 -13.27 -4.58
CA GLU A 129 10.25 -13.48 -5.02
C GLU A 129 9.94 -12.65 -6.29
N MET A 130 10.55 -11.48 -6.45
CA MET A 130 10.46 -10.70 -7.68
C MET A 130 11.07 -11.46 -8.85
N ASP A 131 12.27 -12.02 -8.69
CA ASP A 131 12.94 -12.82 -9.73
C ASP A 131 12.12 -14.06 -10.11
N ASN A 132 11.63 -14.81 -9.11
CA ASN A 132 10.73 -15.95 -9.31
C ASN A 132 9.47 -15.56 -10.08
N ARG A 133 8.87 -14.40 -9.77
CA ARG A 133 7.70 -13.90 -10.51
C ARG A 133 8.04 -13.54 -11.94
N TYR A 134 9.22 -12.97 -12.21
CA TYR A 134 9.64 -12.71 -13.58
C TYR A 134 9.71 -13.98 -14.40
N GLU A 135 10.27 -15.07 -13.86
CA GLU A 135 10.30 -16.37 -14.54
C GLU A 135 8.88 -16.90 -14.84
N ILE A 136 7.97 -16.81 -13.86
CA ILE A 136 6.56 -17.24 -14.03
C ILE A 136 5.86 -16.40 -15.12
N LEU A 137 6.07 -15.09 -15.12
CA LEU A 137 5.48 -14.18 -16.12
C LEU A 137 6.03 -14.47 -17.52
N GLU A 138 7.33 -14.74 -17.65
CA GLU A 138 7.98 -15.12 -18.91
C GLU A 138 7.43 -16.43 -19.45
N GLN A 139 7.33 -17.47 -18.61
CA GLN A 139 6.76 -18.77 -18.99
C GLN A 139 5.29 -18.63 -19.44
N ALA A 140 4.53 -17.77 -18.76
CA ALA A 140 3.14 -17.46 -19.12
C ALA A 140 3.01 -16.49 -20.32
N LYS A 141 4.12 -15.95 -20.85
CA LYS A 141 4.16 -14.99 -21.97
C LYS A 141 3.36 -13.72 -21.72
N VAL A 142 3.37 -13.22 -20.49
CA VAL A 142 2.68 -12.00 -20.07
C VAL A 142 3.66 -11.01 -19.46
N ARG A 143 3.31 -9.71 -19.47
CA ARG A 143 4.22 -8.63 -19.05
C ARG A 143 4.06 -8.20 -17.60
N ASP A 144 2.92 -8.51 -16.98
CA ASP A 144 2.58 -8.01 -15.65
C ASP A 144 1.60 -8.94 -14.91
N ILE A 145 1.50 -8.73 -13.59
CA ILE A 145 0.65 -9.50 -12.67
C ILE A 145 -0.82 -9.42 -13.09
N LYS A 146 -1.28 -8.26 -13.59
CA LYS A 146 -2.68 -8.07 -14.00
C LYS A 146 -3.03 -8.96 -15.19
N SER A 147 -2.15 -9.01 -16.18
CA SER A 147 -2.26 -9.83 -17.37
C SER A 147 -2.16 -11.32 -17.02
N TYR A 148 -1.21 -11.70 -16.15
CA TYR A 148 -1.11 -13.05 -15.61
C TYR A 148 -2.40 -13.53 -14.96
N ASN A 149 -2.91 -12.75 -13.99
CA ASN A 149 -4.13 -13.10 -13.27
C ASN A 149 -5.36 -13.17 -14.19
N LYS A 150 -5.40 -12.36 -15.25
CA LYS A 150 -6.45 -12.43 -16.28
C LYS A 150 -6.37 -13.74 -17.07
N GLU A 151 -5.17 -14.18 -17.46
CA GLU A 151 -4.99 -15.45 -18.19
C GLU A 151 -5.30 -16.67 -17.33
N ILE A 152 -4.83 -16.69 -16.08
CA ILE A 152 -5.12 -17.76 -15.12
C ILE A 152 -6.63 -17.85 -14.84
N SER A 153 -7.30 -16.71 -14.68
CA SER A 153 -8.76 -16.67 -14.51
C SER A 153 -9.52 -17.22 -15.72
N LYS A 154 -9.07 -16.95 -16.95
CA LYS A 154 -9.67 -17.53 -18.17
C LYS A 154 -9.50 -19.05 -18.23
N LYS A 155 -8.35 -19.55 -17.76
CA LYS A 155 -8.07 -20.99 -17.67
C LYS A 155 -8.79 -21.69 -16.50
N GLN A 156 -9.53 -20.93 -15.69
CA GLN A 156 -10.21 -21.42 -14.47
C GLN A 156 -9.26 -22.08 -13.46
N GLU A 157 -7.99 -21.69 -13.51
CA GLU A 157 -6.97 -22.14 -12.56
C GLU A 157 -7.06 -21.27 -11.29
N ASN A 158 -7.03 -21.88 -10.11
CA ASN A 158 -7.16 -21.18 -8.83
C ASN A 158 -5.78 -20.86 -8.20
N MET A 159 -4.87 -20.29 -9.00
CA MET A 159 -3.53 -19.88 -8.56
C MET A 159 -3.21 -18.44 -9.00
N PRO A 160 -3.99 -17.43 -8.56
CA PRO A 160 -3.65 -16.04 -8.83
C PRO A 160 -2.33 -15.66 -8.15
N MET A 161 -1.56 -14.79 -8.79
CA MET A 161 -0.40 -14.15 -8.21
C MET A 161 -0.85 -12.90 -7.42
N PRO A 162 -0.76 -12.90 -6.08
CA PRO A 162 -1.21 -11.76 -5.29
C PRO A 162 -0.26 -10.57 -5.42
N TYR A 163 -0.77 -9.36 -5.37
CA TYR A 163 0.07 -8.17 -5.13
C TYR A 163 0.68 -8.27 -3.72
N LEU A 164 1.98 -8.01 -3.63
CA LEU A 164 2.68 -7.93 -2.34
C LEU A 164 2.87 -6.46 -1.99
N ILE A 165 2.23 -6.01 -0.91
CA ILE A 165 2.36 -4.65 -0.40
C ILE A 165 3.20 -4.69 0.86
N VAL A 166 4.31 -3.96 0.83
CA VAL A 166 5.23 -3.84 1.95
C VAL A 166 5.03 -2.47 2.55
N MET A 167 4.68 -2.40 3.84
CA MET A 167 4.56 -1.13 4.55
C MET A 167 5.55 -1.09 5.70
N ILE A 168 6.29 0.01 5.77
CA ILE A 168 7.32 0.26 6.77
C ILE A 168 6.95 1.56 7.46
N ASP A 169 6.65 1.53 8.76
CA ASP A 169 6.27 2.75 9.49
C ASP A 169 7.45 3.74 9.58
N GLU A 170 8.59 3.24 10.02
CA GLU A 170 9.79 4.04 10.23
C GLU A 170 10.97 3.47 9.44
N MET A 171 11.09 3.91 8.18
CA MET A 171 12.19 3.47 7.32
C MET A 171 13.55 3.96 7.84
N ALA A 172 13.60 5.12 8.52
CA ALA A 172 14.83 5.66 9.08
C ALA A 172 15.51 4.71 10.09
N ASP A 173 14.71 4.03 10.92
CA ASP A 173 15.23 3.06 11.90
C ASP A 173 15.93 1.88 11.22
N LEU A 174 15.46 1.46 10.04
CA LEU A 174 16.12 0.43 9.23
C LEU A 174 17.43 0.94 8.63
N MET A 175 17.42 2.16 8.07
CA MET A 175 18.59 2.76 7.43
C MET A 175 19.72 3.04 8.42
N VAL A 176 19.42 3.51 9.64
CA VAL A 176 20.45 3.80 10.65
C VAL A 176 21.19 2.54 11.08
N GLN A 177 20.49 1.41 11.19
CA GLN A 177 21.08 0.16 11.70
C GLN A 177 21.73 -0.69 10.60
N TYR A 178 21.23 -0.64 9.36
CA TYR A 178 21.67 -1.53 8.27
C TYR A 178 21.81 -0.79 6.93
N LYS A 179 22.30 0.46 6.94
CA LYS A 179 22.42 1.34 5.76
C LYS A 179 22.89 0.62 4.49
N ARG A 180 24.04 -0.06 4.56
CA ARG A 180 24.62 -0.77 3.42
C ARG A 180 23.69 -1.86 2.90
N GLU A 181 23.14 -2.69 3.78
CA GLU A 181 22.30 -3.80 3.36
C GLU A 181 20.97 -3.34 2.76
N VAL A 182 20.41 -2.22 3.23
CA VAL A 182 19.18 -1.64 2.67
C VAL A 182 19.44 -0.93 1.33
N GLU A 183 20.58 -0.24 1.17
CA GLU A 183 20.92 0.46 -0.08
C GLU A 183 21.20 -0.49 -1.26
N PHE A 184 21.59 -1.74 -0.98
CA PHE A 184 21.91 -2.75 -2.00
C PHE A 184 20.79 -3.75 -2.27
N ILE A 185 19.63 -3.61 -1.61
CA ILE A 185 18.41 -4.39 -1.90
C ILE A 185 17.53 -3.61 -2.87
#